data_AF-A0A4Z1GGM3-F1
#
_entry.id   AF-A0A4Z1GGM3-F1
#
_cell.length_a   1.000
_cell.length_b   1.000
_cell.length_c   1.000
_cell.angle_alpha   90.00
_cell.angle_beta   90.00
_cell.angle_gamma   90.00
#
_symmetry.space_group_name_H-M   'P 1'
#
loop_
_entity.id
_entity.type
_entity.pdbx_description
1 polymer ?
#
loop_
_entity_poly.entity_id
_entity_poly.type
_entity_poly.pdbx_seq_one_letter_code
_entity_poly.pdbx_strand_id
1 'polypeptide(L)'
;MGALETVGDVTISSNKESSVKFPELRSAEVVTLNGNISTSLENVSQIDIRQPILVGQYAIIQMPALNVTFPALKSCGSLTTWGNISELSMPVLVGGKDIDDPISIDVQTIYESSVPINFDALTNAADLDVKGFVEPYVFYPMLLAIRILESDIDNLNSLNMPLLANVSSISATVNGNVSFPRLVNATDILIQGQVSSLSLPALQYLNESLRVQTYRPFDCTSLRAVFDNTSTTFAAQYGYNSPEYESREFRCQSYFVGEPKKGLSQDVQNGLGFGLGLGGGLAAILGFAWLLRWVRKRKARKLSAKVGENAEGESSEITEVVATVGNPREPEIRVNSIAEVSRAV
;
A
#
# COMPACT_ATOMS: atom_id res chain seq x y z
N MET A 1 -30.61 -27.17 18.50
CA MET A 1 -29.72 -27.88 17.56
C MET A 1 -28.91 -28.87 18.38
N GLY A 2 -28.64 -30.07 17.87
CA GLY A 2 -27.73 -31.01 18.55
C GLY A 2 -26.33 -30.41 18.70
N ALA A 3 -25.55 -30.93 19.65
CA ALA A 3 -24.16 -30.55 19.84
C ALA A 3 -23.36 -30.92 18.58
N LEU A 4 -22.94 -29.93 17.81
CA LEU A 4 -22.05 -30.12 16.66
C LEU A 4 -20.62 -30.13 17.20
N GLU A 5 -20.11 -31.30 17.57
CA GLU A 5 -18.73 -31.41 18.08
C GLU A 5 -17.69 -31.36 16.95
N THR A 6 -18.02 -31.94 15.80
CA THR A 6 -17.16 -31.98 14.60
C THR A 6 -18.01 -31.69 13.37
N VAL A 7 -17.55 -30.77 12.54
CA VAL A 7 -18.20 -30.41 11.28
C VAL A 7 -17.14 -30.42 10.17
N GLY A 8 -17.52 -30.76 8.94
CA GLY A 8 -16.68 -30.47 7.78
C GLY A 8 -16.68 -28.96 7.57
N ASP A 9 -17.66 -28.46 6.82
CA ASP A 9 -17.74 -27.04 6.50
C ASP A 9 -18.86 -26.33 7.27
N VAL A 10 -18.53 -25.19 7.86
CA VAL A 10 -19.44 -24.25 8.51
C VAL A 10 -19.40 -22.94 7.73
N THR A 11 -20.40 -22.68 6.91
CA THR A 11 -20.58 -21.36 6.29
C THR A 11 -21.66 -20.60 7.02
N ILE A 12 -21.33 -19.41 7.50
CA ILE A 12 -22.27 -18.48 8.14
C ILE A 12 -22.28 -17.23 7.28
N SER A 13 -23.44 -16.78 6.82
CA SER A 13 -23.56 -15.51 6.14
C SER A 13 -24.65 -14.65 6.77
N SER A 14 -24.34 -13.39 7.04
CA SER A 14 -25.31 -12.43 7.54
C SER A 14 -25.04 -11.03 7.02
N ASN A 15 -26.09 -10.41 6.49
CA ASN A 15 -26.09 -9.00 6.09
C ASN A 15 -26.52 -8.06 7.24
N LYS A 16 -26.81 -8.61 8.42
CA LYS A 16 -27.15 -7.87 9.63
C LYS A 16 -26.18 -8.24 10.73
N GLU A 17 -26.02 -7.35 11.70
CA GLU A 17 -25.24 -7.64 12.90
C GLU A 17 -25.81 -8.91 13.56
N SER A 18 -24.97 -9.94 13.62
CA SER A 18 -25.36 -11.26 14.11
C SER A 18 -24.28 -11.75 15.04
N SER A 19 -24.68 -12.32 16.17
CA SER A 19 -23.76 -13.05 17.04
C SER A 19 -24.00 -14.54 16.87
N VAL A 20 -22.97 -15.29 16.49
CA VAL A 20 -23.06 -16.75 16.43
C VAL A 20 -22.08 -17.37 17.41
N LYS A 21 -22.60 -18.30 18.21
CA LYS A 21 -21.82 -19.06 19.19
C LYS A 21 -21.96 -20.55 18.88
N PHE A 22 -20.84 -21.25 18.88
CA PHE A 22 -20.83 -22.71 18.79
C PHE A 22 -20.12 -23.27 20.01
N PRO A 23 -20.79 -23.28 21.18
CA PRO A 23 -20.17 -23.68 22.43
C PRO A 23 -19.69 -25.13 22.39
N GLU A 24 -20.29 -25.99 21.57
CA GLU A 24 -19.91 -27.41 21.50
C GLU A 24 -18.93 -27.74 20.37
N LEU A 25 -18.64 -26.79 19.46
CA LEU A 25 -17.78 -27.07 18.31
C LEU A 25 -16.34 -27.23 18.78
N ARG A 26 -15.75 -28.39 18.49
CA ARG A 26 -14.36 -28.74 18.87
C ARG A 26 -13.42 -28.77 17.68
N SER A 27 -13.94 -29.12 16.51
CA SER A 27 -13.20 -29.17 15.26
C SER A 27 -14.12 -28.84 14.08
N ALA A 28 -13.60 -28.05 13.16
CA ALA A 28 -14.17 -27.87 11.83
C ALA A 28 -13.08 -28.11 10.79
N GLU A 29 -13.45 -28.65 9.62
CA GLU A 29 -12.58 -28.58 8.45
C GLU A 29 -12.55 -27.13 8.00
N VAL A 30 -13.66 -26.55 7.53
CA VAL A 30 -13.72 -25.14 7.12
C VAL A 30 -14.71 -24.32 7.92
N VAL A 31 -14.33 -23.11 8.36
CA VAL A 31 -15.28 -22.10 8.86
C VAL A 31 -15.19 -20.86 8.00
N THR A 32 -16.29 -20.49 7.35
CA THR A 32 -16.41 -19.31 6.51
C THR A 32 -17.43 -18.36 7.12
N LEU A 33 -17.00 -17.14 7.49
CA LEU A 33 -17.85 -16.12 8.09
C LEU A 33 -18.08 -14.96 7.12
N ASN A 34 -19.21 -14.91 6.41
CA ASN A 34 -19.49 -13.92 5.39
C ASN A 34 -20.44 -12.82 5.88
N GLY A 35 -19.91 -11.63 6.12
CA GLY A 35 -20.68 -10.43 6.45
C GLY A 35 -20.51 -10.02 7.91
N ASN A 36 -21.57 -9.45 8.48
CA ASN A 36 -21.50 -8.74 9.77
C ASN A 36 -21.78 -9.68 10.95
N ILE A 37 -20.87 -10.62 11.21
CA ILE A 37 -21.10 -11.72 12.17
C ILE A 37 -20.03 -11.78 13.25
N SER A 38 -20.31 -11.27 14.45
CA SER A 38 -19.47 -11.48 15.63
C SER A 38 -19.54 -12.93 16.09
N THR A 39 -18.40 -13.59 16.26
CA THR A 39 -18.37 -14.99 16.69
C THR A 39 -17.49 -15.19 17.92
N SER A 40 -17.94 -16.09 18.79
CA SER A 40 -17.12 -16.64 19.87
C SER A 40 -17.18 -18.16 19.78
N LEU A 41 -16.01 -18.75 19.54
CA LEU A 41 -15.82 -20.20 19.38
C LEU A 41 -14.97 -20.72 20.54
N GLU A 42 -15.59 -20.79 21.72
CA GLU A 42 -14.89 -21.06 22.99
C GLU A 42 -14.17 -22.40 23.05
N ASN A 43 -14.67 -23.41 22.33
CA ASN A 43 -14.17 -24.79 22.43
C ASN A 43 -13.50 -25.31 21.15
N VAL A 44 -13.42 -24.51 20.09
CA VAL A 44 -12.89 -24.99 18.81
C VAL A 44 -11.38 -25.03 18.85
N SER A 45 -10.81 -26.20 18.62
CA SER A 45 -9.37 -26.46 18.73
C SER A 45 -8.65 -26.64 17.39
N GLN A 46 -9.39 -26.93 16.31
CA GLN A 46 -8.86 -27.10 14.96
C GLN A 46 -9.83 -26.55 13.90
N ILE A 47 -9.36 -25.66 13.00
CA ILE A 47 -10.14 -25.07 11.89
C ILE A 47 -9.25 -24.74 10.69
N ASP A 48 -9.68 -24.99 9.45
CA ASP A 48 -9.12 -24.41 8.21
C ASP A 48 -10.07 -23.31 7.67
N ILE A 49 -9.88 -22.06 8.04
CA ILE A 49 -10.72 -20.93 7.61
C ILE A 49 -10.33 -20.50 6.19
N ARG A 50 -11.24 -20.74 5.24
CA ARG A 50 -11.15 -20.27 3.85
C ARG A 50 -12.27 -19.28 3.56
N GLN A 51 -11.94 -18.12 2.99
CA GLN A 51 -12.92 -17.15 2.49
C GLN A 51 -12.74 -16.90 0.99
N PRO A 52 -13.83 -16.85 0.22
CA PRO A 52 -13.79 -16.31 -1.14
C PRO A 52 -13.86 -14.77 -1.13
N ILE A 53 -13.08 -14.18 -2.04
CA ILE A 53 -13.02 -12.74 -2.31
C ILE A 53 -14.37 -12.28 -2.90
N LEU A 54 -15.12 -11.47 -2.17
CA LEU A 54 -16.22 -10.69 -2.76
C LEU A 54 -15.63 -9.45 -3.44
N VAL A 55 -15.11 -9.64 -4.66
CA VAL A 55 -14.73 -8.55 -5.57
C VAL A 55 -16.00 -7.89 -6.08
N GLY A 56 -16.46 -6.86 -5.37
CA GLY A 56 -17.51 -5.97 -5.83
C GLY A 56 -17.32 -4.60 -5.21
N GLN A 57 -17.04 -3.59 -6.04
CA GLN A 57 -16.88 -2.16 -5.68
C GLN A 57 -18.15 -1.51 -5.08
N TYR A 58 -19.03 -2.28 -4.46
CA TYR A 58 -20.28 -1.77 -3.92
C TYR A 58 -20.00 -1.05 -2.62
N ALA A 59 -20.58 0.16 -2.53
CA ALA A 59 -20.47 1.12 -1.44
C ALA A 59 -20.12 0.45 -0.11
N ILE A 60 -19.03 0.93 0.50
CA ILE A 60 -18.62 0.62 1.87
C ILE A 60 -19.72 1.16 2.79
N ILE A 61 -20.85 0.45 2.83
CA ILE A 61 -21.92 0.68 3.76
C ILE A 61 -21.31 0.32 5.10
N GLN A 62 -21.32 1.30 6.01
CA GLN A 62 -20.82 1.25 7.38
C GLN A 62 -21.11 -0.12 8.02
N MET A 63 -20.17 -1.06 7.92
CA MET A 63 -20.25 -2.33 8.61
C MET A 63 -19.85 -2.05 10.06
N PRO A 64 -20.61 -2.49 11.07
CA PRO A 64 -20.16 -2.37 12.44
C PRO A 64 -18.97 -3.30 12.66
N ALA A 65 -18.21 -2.97 13.70
CA ALA A 65 -16.94 -3.63 13.95
C ALA A 65 -17.16 -5.06 14.48
N LEU A 66 -16.28 -5.96 14.03
CA LEU A 66 -16.35 -7.39 14.20
C LEU A 66 -15.32 -7.82 15.23
N ASN A 67 -15.78 -8.40 16.33
CA ASN A 67 -14.90 -9.06 17.29
C ASN A 67 -14.82 -10.55 16.96
N VAL A 68 -13.61 -11.03 16.69
CA VAL A 68 -13.31 -12.42 16.35
C VAL A 68 -12.37 -13.00 17.41
N THR A 69 -12.90 -13.88 18.27
CA THR A 69 -12.11 -14.52 19.33
C THR A 69 -12.26 -16.03 19.30
N PHE A 70 -11.12 -16.73 19.24
CA PHE A 70 -11.02 -18.20 19.31
C PHE A 70 -10.06 -18.62 20.44
N PRO A 71 -10.53 -18.63 21.70
CA PRO A 71 -9.65 -18.79 22.86
C PRO A 71 -9.11 -20.22 23.05
N ALA A 72 -9.71 -21.22 22.39
CA ALA A 72 -9.27 -22.62 22.44
C ALA A 72 -8.63 -23.12 21.14
N LEU A 73 -8.53 -22.27 20.09
CA LEU A 73 -8.02 -22.68 18.78
C LEU A 73 -6.52 -22.90 18.87
N LYS A 74 -6.10 -24.17 18.80
CA LYS A 74 -4.70 -24.57 18.96
C LYS A 74 -3.98 -24.71 17.64
N SER A 75 -4.69 -25.18 16.61
CA SER A 75 -4.14 -25.40 15.29
C SER A 75 -5.13 -25.02 14.22
N CYS A 76 -4.63 -24.57 13.09
CA CYS A 76 -5.43 -24.15 11.97
C CYS A 76 -4.59 -24.27 10.68
N GLY A 77 -5.23 -24.66 9.57
CA GLY A 77 -4.55 -24.83 8.28
C GLY A 77 -4.36 -23.49 7.58
N SER A 78 -5.46 -22.80 7.33
CA SER A 78 -5.51 -21.42 6.86
C SER A 78 -6.41 -20.59 7.77
N LEU A 79 -6.09 -19.31 7.91
CA LEU A 79 -6.90 -18.29 8.56
C LEU A 79 -6.99 -17.09 7.64
N THR A 80 -8.14 -16.89 7.00
CA THR A 80 -8.39 -15.67 6.25
C THR A 80 -9.50 -14.87 6.91
N THR A 81 -9.22 -13.61 7.23
CA THR A 81 -10.21 -12.68 7.78
C THR A 81 -10.17 -11.36 7.05
N TRP A 82 -11.32 -10.91 6.55
CA TRP A 82 -11.47 -9.61 5.91
C TRP A 82 -12.69 -8.86 6.46
N GLY A 83 -12.56 -7.56 6.70
CA GLY A 83 -13.69 -6.69 7.06
C GLY A 83 -13.38 -5.62 8.11
N ASN A 84 -14.43 -5.09 8.74
CA ASN A 84 -14.30 -4.15 9.85
C ASN A 84 -13.97 -4.91 11.13
N ILE A 85 -12.76 -5.40 11.31
CA ILE A 85 -12.40 -6.15 12.52
C ILE A 85 -12.11 -5.15 13.64
N SER A 86 -12.74 -5.27 14.80
CA SER A 86 -12.36 -4.49 16.00
C SER A 86 -11.32 -5.21 16.86
N GLU A 87 -11.28 -6.54 16.81
CA GLU A 87 -10.38 -7.37 17.59
C GLU A 87 -10.25 -8.75 16.92
N LEU A 88 -9.02 -9.26 16.82
CA LEU A 88 -8.73 -10.63 16.39
C LEU A 88 -7.84 -11.30 17.44
N SER A 89 -8.37 -12.30 18.15
CA SER A 89 -7.67 -12.92 19.27
C SER A 89 -7.70 -14.44 19.21
N MET A 90 -6.52 -15.07 19.16
CA MET A 90 -6.33 -16.52 19.19
C MET A 90 -5.13 -16.86 20.09
N PRO A 91 -5.25 -16.64 21.41
CA PRO A 91 -4.11 -16.62 22.33
C PRO A 91 -3.41 -17.98 22.48
N VAL A 92 -4.06 -19.09 22.09
CA VAL A 92 -3.51 -20.44 22.20
C VAL A 92 -3.18 -21.08 20.84
N LEU A 93 -3.25 -20.30 19.75
CA LEU A 93 -2.92 -20.77 18.40
C LEU A 93 -1.42 -21.01 18.30
N VAL A 94 -1.00 -22.28 18.19
CA VAL A 94 0.42 -22.65 18.16
C VAL A 94 0.97 -22.69 16.74
N GLY A 95 0.11 -22.99 15.76
CA GLY A 95 0.43 -23.06 14.33
C GLY A 95 -0.14 -24.29 13.64
N GLY A 96 0.41 -24.60 12.48
CA GLY A 96 0.14 -25.83 11.73
C GLY A 96 0.52 -27.08 12.51
N LYS A 97 -0.01 -28.25 12.10
CA LYS A 97 0.20 -29.52 12.82
C LYS A 97 1.66 -29.99 12.79
N ASP A 98 2.37 -29.66 11.72
CA ASP A 98 3.78 -29.98 11.49
C ASP A 98 4.49 -28.78 10.82
N ILE A 99 5.83 -28.76 10.86
CA ILE A 99 6.66 -27.75 10.17
C ILE A 99 6.42 -27.80 8.64
N ASP A 100 6.07 -28.98 8.14
CA ASP A 100 5.79 -29.24 6.73
C ASP A 100 4.36 -28.83 6.32
N ASP A 101 3.47 -28.57 7.28
CA ASP A 101 2.11 -28.10 7.04
C ASP A 101 1.81 -26.82 7.83
N PRO A 102 2.57 -25.74 7.55
CA PRO A 102 2.51 -24.53 8.34
C PRO A 102 1.23 -23.72 8.06
N ILE A 103 0.78 -22.95 9.06
CA ILE A 103 -0.46 -22.18 8.97
C ILE A 103 -0.32 -20.96 8.05
N SER A 104 -1.26 -20.74 7.13
CA SER A 104 -1.36 -19.48 6.39
C SER A 104 -2.33 -18.54 7.12
N ILE A 105 -1.92 -17.34 7.48
CA ILE A 105 -2.75 -16.32 8.11
C ILE A 105 -2.78 -15.09 7.21
N ASP A 106 -3.96 -14.70 6.76
CA ASP A 106 -4.23 -13.50 5.97
C ASP A 106 -5.29 -12.66 6.69
N VAL A 107 -4.87 -11.51 7.21
CA VAL A 107 -5.72 -10.58 7.95
C VAL A 107 -5.74 -9.26 7.21
N GLN A 108 -6.89 -8.88 6.67
CA GLN A 108 -7.08 -7.61 5.98
C GLN A 108 -8.18 -6.79 6.63
N THR A 109 -7.82 -5.63 7.18
CA THR A 109 -8.77 -4.69 7.82
C THR A 109 -9.06 -3.52 6.87
N ILE A 110 -10.32 -3.07 6.79
CA ILE A 110 -10.76 -2.04 5.82
C ILE A 110 -11.05 -0.66 6.42
N TYR A 111 -10.92 -0.49 7.74
CA TYR A 111 -11.26 0.77 8.44
C TYR A 111 -10.06 1.40 9.14
N GLU A 112 -10.12 2.72 9.33
CA GLU A 112 -9.09 3.57 9.96
C GLU A 112 -8.83 3.27 11.45
N SER A 113 -9.60 2.37 12.06
CA SER A 113 -9.40 1.99 13.46
C SER A 113 -8.33 0.92 13.58
N SER A 114 -7.35 1.16 14.45
CA SER A 114 -6.34 0.17 14.82
C SER A 114 -6.98 -1.09 15.40
N VAL A 115 -6.63 -2.24 14.82
CA VAL A 115 -7.10 -3.56 15.29
C VAL A 115 -6.04 -4.23 16.18
N PRO A 116 -6.33 -4.56 17.46
CA PRO A 116 -5.49 -5.46 18.22
C PRO A 116 -5.54 -6.87 17.63
N ILE A 117 -4.35 -7.41 17.32
CA ILE A 117 -4.17 -8.80 16.89
C ILE A 117 -3.36 -9.52 17.96
N ASN A 118 -3.93 -10.59 18.54
CA ASN A 118 -3.24 -11.42 19.53
C ASN A 118 -3.04 -12.85 19.01
N PHE A 119 -1.77 -13.20 18.77
CA PHE A 119 -1.29 -14.56 18.49
C PHE A 119 -0.15 -14.96 19.46
N ASP A 120 -0.36 -14.78 20.77
CA ASP A 120 0.68 -14.95 21.81
C ASP A 120 1.40 -16.31 21.77
N ALA A 121 0.67 -17.38 21.42
CA ALA A 121 1.23 -18.74 21.35
C ALA A 121 1.75 -19.16 19.97
N LEU A 122 1.66 -18.30 18.94
CA LEU A 122 2.00 -18.69 17.57
C LEU A 122 3.51 -18.91 17.45
N THR A 123 3.88 -20.17 17.18
CA THR A 123 5.29 -20.59 17.11
C THR A 123 5.77 -20.74 15.68
N ASN A 124 4.91 -21.21 14.77
CA ASN A 124 5.25 -21.48 13.37
C ASN A 124 4.11 -21.02 12.46
N ALA A 125 4.45 -20.39 11.33
CA ALA A 125 3.52 -20.02 10.27
C ALA A 125 4.15 -20.21 8.89
N ALA A 126 3.34 -20.45 7.87
CA ALA A 126 3.77 -20.48 6.48
C ALA A 126 3.87 -19.03 6.08
N ASP A 127 2.71 -18.41 6.00
CA ASP A 127 2.50 -17.09 5.48
C ASP A 127 1.74 -16.33 6.55
N LEU A 128 2.23 -15.15 6.92
CA LEU A 128 1.53 -14.20 7.78
C LEU A 128 1.46 -12.91 7.01
N ASP A 129 0.32 -12.69 6.37
CA ASP A 129 -0.03 -11.48 5.66
C ASP A 129 -0.99 -10.66 6.52
N VAL A 130 -0.56 -9.46 6.91
CA VAL A 130 -1.36 -8.56 7.73
C VAL A 130 -1.42 -7.20 7.05
N LYS A 131 -2.62 -6.81 6.61
CA LYS A 131 -2.91 -5.60 5.83
C LYS A 131 -3.93 -4.71 6.53
N GLY A 132 -3.73 -3.40 6.46
CA GLY A 132 -4.67 -2.39 6.96
C GLY A 132 -4.22 -1.69 8.25
N PHE A 133 -5.17 -1.19 9.04
CA PHE A 133 -4.89 -0.44 10.27
C PHE A 133 -4.85 -1.39 11.48
N VAL A 134 -3.66 -1.77 11.91
CA VAL A 134 -3.45 -2.61 13.10
C VAL A 134 -2.98 -1.71 14.24
N GLU A 135 -3.14 -2.15 15.48
CA GLU A 135 -2.50 -1.47 16.61
C GLU A 135 -1.00 -1.23 16.33
N PRO A 136 -0.45 -0.11 16.81
CA PRO A 136 0.89 0.34 16.46
C PRO A 136 2.00 -0.63 16.92
N TYR A 137 1.65 -1.64 17.72
CA TYR A 137 2.53 -2.65 18.25
C TYR A 137 2.00 -4.03 17.87
N VAL A 138 2.62 -4.63 16.86
CA VAL A 138 2.43 -6.04 16.55
C VAL A 138 3.54 -6.83 17.22
N PHE A 139 3.17 -7.76 18.11
CA PHE A 139 4.11 -8.53 18.90
C PHE A 139 3.82 -10.02 18.79
N TYR A 140 4.80 -10.77 18.30
CA TYR A 140 4.75 -12.23 18.23
C TYR A 140 5.87 -12.80 19.11
N PRO A 141 5.62 -12.95 20.42
CA PRO A 141 6.66 -13.33 21.37
C PRO A 141 7.24 -14.71 21.08
N MET A 142 6.43 -15.62 20.57
CA MET A 142 6.75 -17.04 20.43
C MET A 142 7.10 -17.48 19.00
N LEU A 143 7.01 -16.59 18.01
CA LEU A 143 7.20 -16.97 16.60
C LEU A 143 8.68 -17.29 16.34
N LEU A 144 8.97 -18.57 16.07
CA LEU A 144 10.31 -19.11 15.87
C LEU A 144 10.67 -19.18 14.39
N ALA A 145 9.72 -19.60 13.56
CA ALA A 145 9.92 -19.76 12.12
C ALA A 145 8.70 -19.28 11.34
N ILE A 146 8.96 -18.58 10.24
CA ILE A 146 7.93 -18.21 9.27
C ILE A 146 8.46 -18.36 7.85
N ARG A 147 7.66 -18.73 6.86
CA ARG A 147 8.12 -18.69 5.47
C ARG A 147 8.05 -17.27 4.93
N ILE A 148 6.87 -16.69 4.86
CA ILE A 148 6.63 -15.35 4.33
C ILE A 148 5.97 -14.50 5.42
N LEU A 149 6.59 -13.38 5.73
CA LEU A 149 5.99 -12.31 6.54
C LEU A 149 5.71 -11.13 5.61
N GLU A 150 4.44 -10.86 5.35
CA GLU A 150 4.00 -9.66 4.63
C GLU A 150 3.21 -8.77 5.58
N SER A 151 3.63 -7.51 5.71
CA SER A 151 2.98 -6.56 6.59
C SER A 151 2.82 -5.23 5.86
N ASP A 152 1.63 -5.00 5.34
CA ASP A 152 1.23 -3.73 4.74
C ASP A 152 0.30 -2.99 5.72
N ILE A 153 0.86 -2.69 6.90
CA ILE A 153 0.14 -2.06 7.99
C ILE A 153 0.36 -0.55 7.94
N ASP A 154 -0.72 0.19 7.75
CA ASP A 154 -0.71 1.64 7.85
C ASP A 154 -0.44 2.04 9.30
N ASN A 155 0.71 2.68 9.54
CA ASN A 155 1.16 3.19 10.85
C ASN A 155 1.69 2.15 11.86
N LEU A 156 2.30 1.06 11.40
CA LEU A 156 3.04 0.18 12.29
C LEU A 156 4.25 0.91 12.93
N ASN A 157 4.18 1.26 14.21
CA ASN A 157 5.23 2.04 14.86
C ASN A 157 6.44 1.19 15.24
N SER A 158 6.24 -0.11 15.49
CA SER A 158 7.36 -1.02 15.71
C SER A 158 7.03 -2.45 15.31
N LEU A 159 8.02 -3.12 14.75
CA LEU A 159 7.99 -4.54 14.43
C LEU A 159 9.07 -5.25 15.23
N ASN A 160 8.67 -6.08 16.20
CA ASN A 160 9.61 -6.79 17.07
C ASN A 160 9.24 -8.27 17.16
N MET A 161 10.13 -9.14 16.70
CA MET A 161 9.97 -10.59 16.81
C MET A 161 11.21 -11.19 17.49
N PRO A 162 11.23 -11.23 18.83
CA PRO A 162 12.44 -11.54 19.59
C PRO A 162 12.93 -12.98 19.43
N LEU A 163 12.05 -13.90 19.04
CA LEU A 163 12.36 -15.33 18.87
C LEU A 163 12.47 -15.79 17.42
N LEU A 164 12.17 -14.93 16.44
CA LEU A 164 12.19 -15.30 15.03
C LEU A 164 13.62 -15.64 14.62
N ALA A 165 13.86 -16.89 14.26
CA ALA A 165 15.18 -17.43 13.94
C ALA A 165 15.34 -17.73 12.45
N ASN A 166 14.28 -18.20 11.81
CA ASN A 166 14.30 -18.59 10.40
C ASN A 166 13.15 -17.93 9.65
N VAL A 167 13.47 -17.24 8.56
CA VAL A 167 12.49 -16.70 7.63
C VAL A 167 12.88 -16.98 6.18
N SER A 168 11.91 -17.13 5.27
CA SER A 168 12.23 -17.04 3.84
C SER A 168 12.18 -15.58 3.42
N SER A 169 11.02 -14.92 3.50
CA SER A 169 10.86 -13.52 3.09
C SER A 169 10.26 -12.68 4.22
N ILE A 170 10.82 -11.51 4.46
CA ILE A 170 10.22 -10.44 5.25
C ILE A 170 9.93 -9.27 4.31
N SER A 171 8.68 -8.83 4.22
CA SER A 171 8.26 -7.61 3.55
C SER A 171 7.37 -6.82 4.49
N ALA A 172 7.84 -5.68 4.99
CA ALA A 172 7.07 -4.91 5.99
C ALA A 172 7.18 -3.39 5.78
N THR A 173 6.06 -2.69 5.88
CA THR A 173 5.99 -1.23 5.97
C THR A 173 5.94 -0.81 7.44
N VAL A 174 6.98 -0.12 7.93
CA VAL A 174 7.14 0.26 9.34
C VAL A 174 7.47 1.74 9.49
N ASN A 175 6.77 2.41 10.40
CA ASN A 175 6.95 3.79 10.81
C ASN A 175 7.65 3.91 12.18
N GLY A 176 8.74 3.16 12.37
CA GLY A 176 9.57 3.26 13.56
C GLY A 176 10.63 2.18 13.67
N ASN A 177 10.67 1.44 14.78
CA ASN A 177 11.78 0.52 15.08
C ASN A 177 11.48 -0.91 14.62
N VAL A 178 12.47 -1.54 13.99
CA VAL A 178 12.41 -2.94 13.55
C VAL A 178 13.51 -3.74 14.23
N SER A 179 13.17 -4.83 14.90
CA SER A 179 14.13 -5.65 15.63
C SER A 179 13.87 -7.14 15.48
N PHE A 180 14.90 -7.86 15.04
CA PHE A 180 14.93 -9.31 14.95
C PHE A 180 16.21 -9.86 15.60
N PRO A 181 16.30 -9.83 16.95
CA PRO A 181 17.55 -10.10 17.66
C PRO A 181 18.04 -11.55 17.53
N ARG A 182 17.17 -12.49 17.14
CA ARG A 182 17.50 -13.90 17.00
C ARG A 182 17.42 -14.42 15.57
N LEU A 183 17.18 -13.55 14.57
CA LEU A 183 17.06 -13.97 13.18
C LEU A 183 18.42 -14.44 12.67
N VAL A 184 18.55 -15.73 12.39
CA VAL A 184 19.78 -16.38 11.92
C VAL A 184 19.77 -16.52 10.40
N ASN A 185 18.63 -16.92 9.83
CA ASN A 185 18.47 -17.25 8.42
C ASN A 185 17.33 -16.44 7.80
N ALA A 186 17.61 -15.78 6.68
CA ALA A 186 16.64 -15.12 5.81
C ALA A 186 16.96 -15.39 4.33
N THR A 187 15.96 -15.38 3.45
CA THR A 187 16.19 -15.32 2.00
C THR A 187 16.13 -13.88 1.52
N ASP A 188 15.02 -13.19 1.77
CA ASP A 188 14.79 -11.81 1.39
C ASP A 188 14.31 -10.99 2.59
N ILE A 189 14.80 -9.75 2.71
CA ILE A 189 14.33 -8.79 3.70
C ILE A 189 14.09 -7.45 3.00
N LEU A 190 12.85 -7.03 2.91
CA LEU A 190 12.38 -5.74 2.44
C LEU A 190 11.67 -4.99 3.58
N ILE A 191 12.27 -3.89 4.03
CA ILE A 191 11.65 -2.99 5.00
C ILE A 191 11.39 -1.64 4.32
N GLN A 192 10.15 -1.18 4.38
CA GLN A 192 9.71 0.10 3.84
C GLN A 192 9.16 1.00 4.96
N GLY A 193 8.93 2.29 4.70
CA GLY A 193 8.25 3.21 5.64
C GLY A 193 9.14 4.25 6.32
N GLN A 194 8.70 4.82 7.45
CA GLN A 194 9.49 5.79 8.25
C GLN A 194 10.37 5.07 9.28
N VAL A 195 11.25 4.19 8.80
CA VAL A 195 12.11 3.37 9.66
C VAL A 195 13.08 4.25 10.44
N SER A 196 13.06 4.13 11.77
CA SER A 196 13.94 4.85 12.70
C SER A 196 15.16 4.02 13.08
N SER A 197 15.02 2.70 13.21
CA SER A 197 16.13 1.76 13.43
C SER A 197 15.77 0.38 12.87
N LEU A 198 16.78 -0.36 12.39
CA LEU A 198 16.68 -1.76 11.99
C LEU A 198 17.84 -2.54 12.62
N SER A 199 17.53 -3.60 13.38
CA SER A 199 18.52 -4.39 14.10
C SER A 199 18.41 -5.88 13.73
N LEU A 200 19.52 -6.42 13.21
CA LEU A 200 19.67 -7.81 12.73
C LEU A 200 20.96 -8.46 13.29
N PRO A 201 21.20 -8.44 14.61
CA PRO A 201 22.51 -8.76 15.19
C PRO A 201 22.90 -10.24 15.05
N ALA A 202 21.93 -11.15 14.91
CA ALA A 202 22.16 -12.58 14.80
C ALA A 202 22.15 -13.10 13.35
N LEU A 203 21.94 -12.24 12.34
CA LEU A 203 21.77 -12.66 10.95
C LEU A 203 23.09 -13.20 10.40
N GLN A 204 23.12 -14.50 10.13
CA GLN A 204 24.30 -15.23 9.65
C GLN A 204 24.18 -15.59 8.17
N TYR A 205 22.96 -15.94 7.73
CA TYR A 205 22.68 -16.35 6.37
C TYR A 205 21.59 -15.48 5.77
N LEU A 206 21.92 -14.85 4.65
CA LEU A 206 21.00 -14.11 3.80
C LEU A 206 21.19 -14.61 2.37
N ASN A 207 20.17 -15.21 1.77
CA ASN A 207 20.32 -15.87 0.47
C ASN A 207 20.25 -14.88 -0.70
N GLU A 208 19.30 -13.95 -0.70
CA GLU A 208 19.04 -13.03 -1.81
C GLU A 208 19.36 -11.58 -1.41
N SER A 209 18.39 -10.83 -0.89
CA SER A 209 18.52 -9.37 -0.78
C SER A 209 18.18 -8.80 0.59
N LEU A 210 18.84 -7.69 0.92
CA LEU A 210 18.51 -6.81 2.04
C LEU A 210 18.21 -5.42 1.49
N ARG A 211 16.93 -5.08 1.49
CA ARG A 211 16.38 -3.85 0.93
C ARG A 211 15.72 -3.03 2.03
N VAL A 212 16.17 -1.80 2.21
CA VAL A 212 15.57 -0.82 3.12
C VAL A 212 15.23 0.43 2.33
N GLN A 213 13.96 0.79 2.33
CA GLN A 213 13.45 1.99 1.67
C GLN A 213 12.76 2.87 2.70
N THR A 214 13.34 4.04 2.98
CA THR A 214 12.83 4.90 4.05
C THR A 214 12.61 6.32 3.58
N TYR A 215 11.60 6.99 4.14
CA TYR A 215 11.28 8.38 3.82
C TYR A 215 12.08 9.40 4.65
N ARG A 216 12.88 8.92 5.60
CA ARG A 216 13.73 9.75 6.46
C ARG A 216 15.21 9.40 6.26
N PRO A 217 16.15 10.32 6.55
CA PRO A 217 17.56 9.97 6.59
C PRO A 217 17.78 8.80 7.55
N PHE A 218 18.48 7.76 7.07
CA PHE A 218 18.69 6.52 7.80
C PHE A 218 20.14 6.07 7.61
N ASP A 219 20.81 5.72 8.71
CA ASP A 219 22.19 5.27 8.66
C ASP A 219 22.27 3.78 8.31
N CYS A 220 22.74 3.50 7.10
CA CYS A 220 22.87 2.14 6.58
C CYS A 220 24.20 1.47 6.96
N THR A 221 25.09 2.13 7.71
CA THR A 221 26.45 1.62 7.98
C THR A 221 26.43 0.28 8.72
N SER A 222 25.59 0.16 9.76
CA SER A 222 25.45 -1.08 10.53
C SER A 222 24.88 -2.22 9.68
N LEU A 223 23.85 -1.94 8.87
CA LEU A 223 23.24 -2.91 7.97
C LEU A 223 24.19 -3.36 6.86
N ARG A 224 25.02 -2.45 6.36
CA ARG A 224 26.04 -2.77 5.36
C ARG A 224 27.04 -3.78 5.92
N ALA A 225 27.50 -3.58 7.15
CA ALA A 225 28.40 -4.52 7.82
C ALA A 225 27.74 -5.91 8.02
N VAL A 226 26.45 -5.96 8.37
CA VAL A 226 25.68 -7.22 8.45
C VAL A 226 25.63 -7.90 7.07
N PHE A 227 25.29 -7.15 6.01
CA PHE A 227 25.24 -7.70 4.65
C PHE A 227 26.61 -8.22 4.17
N ASP A 228 27.69 -7.47 4.40
CA ASP A 228 29.04 -7.88 4.01
C ASP A 228 29.49 -9.16 4.76
N ASN A 229 29.12 -9.29 6.03
CA ASN A 229 29.36 -10.50 6.82
C ASN A 229 28.62 -11.71 6.22
N THR A 230 27.31 -11.61 6.00
CA THR A 230 26.52 -12.69 5.38
C THR A 230 26.97 -13.02 3.95
N SER A 231 27.48 -12.03 3.21
CA SER A 231 28.06 -12.20 1.87
C SER A 231 29.34 -13.02 1.89
N THR A 232 30.20 -12.76 2.88
CA THR A 232 31.44 -13.53 3.09
C THR A 232 31.13 -14.98 3.44
N THR A 233 30.18 -15.22 4.35
CA THR A 233 29.73 -16.58 4.71
C THR A 233 29.19 -17.33 3.50
N PHE A 234 28.34 -16.67 2.69
CA PHE A 234 27.76 -17.27 1.49
C PHE A 234 28.82 -17.58 0.43
N ALA A 235 29.75 -16.66 0.19
CA ALA A 235 30.84 -16.88 -0.77
C ALA A 235 31.77 -18.01 -0.34
N ALA A 236 31.95 -18.24 0.97
CA ALA A 236 32.69 -19.40 1.47
C ALA A 236 31.96 -20.73 1.17
N GLN A 237 30.63 -20.72 1.09
CA GLN A 237 29.82 -21.90 0.82
C GLN A 237 29.64 -22.19 -0.69
N TYR A 238 29.38 -21.15 -1.49
CA TYR A 238 29.01 -21.29 -2.91
C TYR A 238 30.07 -20.76 -3.89
N GLY A 239 31.02 -19.95 -3.41
CA GLY A 239 32.02 -19.26 -4.23
C GLY A 239 31.55 -17.89 -4.73
N TYR A 240 32.50 -16.95 -4.88
CA TYR A 240 32.24 -15.57 -5.32
C TYR A 240 31.73 -15.43 -6.77
N ASN A 241 31.97 -16.44 -7.61
CA ASN A 241 31.56 -16.45 -9.02
C ASN A 241 30.31 -17.31 -9.27
N SER A 242 29.59 -17.67 -8.19
CA SER A 242 28.34 -18.41 -8.32
C SER A 242 27.22 -17.46 -8.80
N PRO A 243 26.33 -17.91 -9.70
CA PRO A 243 25.20 -17.09 -10.13
C PRO A 243 24.29 -16.69 -8.96
N GLU A 244 24.22 -17.53 -7.92
CA GLU A 244 23.48 -17.23 -6.69
C GLU A 244 24.12 -16.07 -5.93
N TYR A 245 25.45 -16.00 -5.82
CA TYR A 245 26.13 -14.85 -5.20
C TYR A 245 25.91 -13.56 -6.00
N GLU A 246 25.97 -13.63 -7.33
CA GLU A 246 25.75 -12.45 -8.20
C GLU A 246 24.32 -11.89 -8.10
N SER A 247 23.34 -12.72 -7.76
CA SER A 247 21.94 -12.30 -7.59
C SER A 247 21.70 -11.49 -6.31
N ARG A 248 22.66 -11.47 -5.37
CA ARG A 248 22.50 -10.82 -4.08
C ARG A 248 22.53 -9.31 -4.19
N GLU A 249 21.55 -8.64 -3.59
CA GLU A 249 21.44 -7.19 -3.63
C GLU A 249 21.39 -6.61 -2.21
N PHE A 250 22.21 -5.59 -1.96
CA PHE A 250 22.05 -4.69 -0.83
C PHE A 250 21.59 -3.33 -1.34
N ARG A 251 20.40 -2.91 -0.94
CA ARG A 251 19.86 -1.60 -1.30
C ARG A 251 19.34 -0.90 -0.06
N CYS A 252 19.99 0.19 0.32
CA CYS A 252 19.53 1.03 1.42
C CYS A 252 19.34 2.44 0.88
N GLN A 253 18.09 2.85 0.71
CA GLN A 253 17.71 4.10 0.05
C GLN A 253 16.83 4.92 1.00
N SER A 254 17.31 6.12 1.33
CA SER A 254 16.48 7.15 1.97
C SER A 254 15.94 8.07 0.89
N TYR A 255 14.65 7.98 0.58
CA TYR A 255 13.97 8.99 -0.22
C TYR A 255 13.62 10.12 0.72
N PHE A 256 14.48 11.13 0.80
CA PHE A 256 14.08 12.38 1.41
C PHE A 256 13.01 12.99 0.50
N VAL A 257 11.74 12.70 0.80
CA VAL A 257 10.64 13.54 0.35
C VAL A 257 10.84 14.82 1.13
N GLY A 258 11.71 15.69 0.62
CA GLY A 258 12.00 16.93 1.30
C GLY A 258 10.68 17.58 1.60
N GLU A 259 10.51 18.00 2.87
CA GLU A 259 9.30 18.70 3.30
C GLU A 259 8.92 19.59 2.15
N PRO A 260 7.72 19.42 1.55
CA PRO A 260 7.36 20.09 0.31
C PRO A 260 7.77 21.52 0.54
N LYS A 261 8.87 21.95 -0.13
CA LYS A 261 9.55 23.21 0.23
C LYS A 261 8.41 24.16 0.36
N LYS A 262 8.20 24.78 1.55
CA LYS A 262 7.06 25.68 1.77
C LYS A 262 7.12 26.70 0.63
N GLY A 263 6.47 26.35 -0.48
CA GLY A 263 6.21 27.24 -1.55
C GLY A 263 5.41 28.32 -0.88
N LEU A 264 5.56 29.55 -1.36
CA LEU A 264 4.64 30.60 -0.98
C LEU A 264 3.23 29.97 -0.96
N SER A 265 2.54 30.06 0.18
CA SER A 265 1.22 29.46 0.41
C SER A 265 0.40 29.56 -0.88
N GLN A 266 -0.42 28.57 -1.21
CA GLN A 266 -1.23 28.60 -2.43
C GLN A 266 -2.02 29.92 -2.54
N ASP A 267 -2.38 30.53 -1.42
CA ASP A 267 -2.97 31.87 -1.32
C ASP A 267 -2.04 32.99 -1.80
N VAL A 268 -0.75 32.90 -1.52
CA VAL A 268 0.28 33.85 -1.95
C VAL A 268 0.70 33.59 -3.41
N GLN A 269 0.76 32.33 -3.88
CA GLN A 269 0.94 32.06 -5.32
C GLN A 269 -0.23 32.61 -6.15
N ASN A 270 -1.46 32.41 -5.68
CA ASN A 270 -2.64 32.97 -6.31
C ASN A 270 -2.62 34.52 -6.20
N GLY A 271 -2.29 35.08 -5.03
CA GLY A 271 -2.21 36.53 -4.83
C GLY A 271 -1.14 37.22 -5.69
N LEU A 272 0.03 36.60 -5.89
CA LEU A 272 1.10 37.15 -6.71
C LEU A 272 0.74 37.11 -8.21
N GLY A 273 0.05 36.05 -8.66
CA GLY A 273 -0.43 35.93 -10.04
C GLY A 273 -1.49 36.98 -10.40
N PHE A 274 -2.43 37.24 -9.50
CA PHE A 274 -3.47 38.25 -9.73
C PHE A 274 -2.96 39.70 -9.62
N GLY A 275 -2.01 39.98 -8.73
CA GLY A 275 -1.46 41.32 -8.53
C GLY A 275 -0.67 41.85 -9.74
N LEU A 276 0.13 41.00 -10.40
CA LEU A 276 0.88 41.39 -11.59
C LEU A 276 0.02 41.38 -12.88
N GLY A 277 -0.98 40.50 -12.97
CA GLY A 277 -1.85 40.39 -14.15
C GLY A 277 -2.76 41.59 -14.37
N LEU A 278 -3.39 42.11 -13.31
CA LEU A 278 -4.34 43.23 -13.43
C LEU A 278 -3.63 44.60 -13.44
N GLY A 279 -2.57 44.78 -12.65
CA GLY A 279 -1.80 46.03 -12.62
C GLY A 279 -0.94 46.24 -13.88
N GLY A 280 -0.27 45.19 -14.35
CA GLY A 280 0.58 45.24 -15.54
C GLY A 280 -0.22 45.37 -16.84
N GLY A 281 -1.37 44.68 -16.95
CA GLY A 281 -2.22 44.73 -18.13
C GLY A 281 -2.76 46.14 -18.43
N LEU A 282 -3.25 46.83 -17.40
CA LEU A 282 -3.77 48.21 -17.54
C LEU A 282 -2.69 49.20 -17.95
N ALA A 283 -1.50 49.11 -17.36
CA ALA A 283 -0.38 49.98 -17.73
C ALA A 283 0.09 49.75 -19.18
N ALA A 284 0.14 48.49 -19.63
CA ALA A 284 0.50 48.15 -21.00
C ALA A 284 -0.54 48.65 -22.02
N ILE A 285 -1.84 48.50 -21.73
CA ILE A 285 -2.92 49.00 -22.60
C ILE A 285 -2.88 50.53 -22.69
N LEU A 286 -2.71 51.23 -21.57
CA LEU A 286 -2.60 52.69 -21.56
C LEU A 286 -1.35 53.18 -22.29
N GLY A 287 -0.21 52.52 -22.08
CA GLY A 287 1.04 52.81 -22.79
C GLY A 287 0.90 52.62 -24.30
N PHE A 288 0.27 51.53 -24.74
CA PHE A 288 0.03 51.24 -26.16
C PHE A 288 -0.95 52.24 -26.79
N ALA A 289 -2.04 52.59 -26.09
CA ALA A 289 -2.99 53.60 -26.56
C ALA A 289 -2.35 54.98 -26.70
N TRP A 290 -1.46 55.35 -25.77
CA TRP A 290 -0.68 56.59 -25.83
C TRP A 290 0.29 56.58 -27.02
N LEU A 291 1.00 55.47 -27.25
CA LEU A 291 1.89 55.28 -28.39
C LEU A 291 1.15 55.43 -29.73
N LEU A 292 -0.04 54.81 -29.86
CA LEU A 292 -0.87 54.92 -31.06
C LEU A 292 -1.34 56.37 -31.30
N ARG A 293 -1.74 57.10 -30.26
CA ARG A 293 -2.08 58.54 -30.37
C ARG A 293 -0.89 59.36 -30.85
N TRP A 294 0.30 59.08 -30.33
CA TRP A 294 1.52 59.79 -30.71
C TRP A 294 1.90 59.54 -32.18
N VAL A 295 1.82 58.29 -32.64
CA VAL A 295 2.08 57.92 -34.05
C VAL A 295 1.06 58.58 -34.98
N ARG A 296 -0.24 58.57 -34.64
CA ARG A 296 -1.28 59.24 -35.44
C ARG A 296 -1.06 60.75 -35.52
N LYS A 297 -0.66 61.41 -34.44
CA LYS A 297 -0.34 62.86 -34.44
C LYS A 297 0.84 63.19 -35.34
N ARG A 298 1.84 62.29 -35.45
CA ARG A 298 2.96 62.46 -36.39
C ARG A 298 2.55 62.23 -37.86
N LYS A 299 1.66 61.28 -38.13
CA LYS A 299 1.15 61.05 -39.50
C LYS A 299 0.29 62.20 -40.02
N ALA A 300 -0.56 62.80 -39.17
CA ALA A 300 -1.36 63.97 -39.55
C ALA A 300 -0.49 65.17 -39.97
N ARG A 301 0.65 65.39 -39.31
CA ARG A 301 1.60 66.46 -39.68
C ARG A 301 2.31 66.20 -41.02
N LYS A 302 2.44 64.94 -41.45
CA LYS A 302 3.06 64.61 -42.75
C LYS A 302 2.06 64.68 -43.92
N LEU A 303 0.78 64.44 -43.67
CA LEU A 303 -0.26 64.50 -44.71
C LEU A 303 -0.71 65.94 -45.02
N SER A 304 -0.63 66.87 -44.07
CA SER A 304 -0.87 68.31 -44.35
C SER A 304 0.27 68.99 -45.14
N ALA A 305 1.39 68.31 -45.39
CA ALA A 305 2.52 68.84 -46.15
C ALA A 305 2.65 68.26 -47.57
N LYS A 306 1.71 67.41 -48.00
CA LYS A 306 1.76 66.68 -49.28
C LYS A 306 0.39 66.60 -49.97
N VAL A 307 -0.38 67.70 -49.92
CA VAL A 307 -1.54 67.93 -50.80
C VAL A 307 -1.07 68.87 -51.92
N GLY A 308 -0.42 68.26 -52.89
CA GLY A 308 0.09 68.89 -54.11
C GLY A 308 0.78 67.80 -54.92
N GLU A 309 0.30 67.59 -56.14
CA GLU A 309 0.74 66.62 -57.16
C GLU A 309 0.18 65.19 -57.13
N ASN A 310 -0.75 65.03 -58.08
CA ASN A 310 -0.76 64.03 -59.16
C ASN A 310 -1.33 62.62 -58.88
N ALA A 311 -2.55 62.49 -59.41
CA ALA A 311 -3.09 61.39 -60.21
C ALA A 311 -2.09 60.36 -60.76
N GLU A 312 -2.46 59.08 -60.74
CA GLU A 312 -2.93 58.27 -61.90
C GLU A 312 -2.70 56.77 -61.65
N GLY A 313 -3.73 55.94 -61.92
CA GLY A 313 -3.71 54.46 -62.06
C GLY A 313 -3.29 53.64 -60.83
N GLU A 314 -3.71 52.41 -60.61
CA GLU A 314 -4.33 51.41 -61.47
C GLU A 314 -5.00 50.33 -60.57
N SER A 315 -5.70 49.42 -61.23
CA SER A 315 -6.73 48.48 -60.76
C SER A 315 -6.22 47.17 -60.11
N SER A 316 -7.17 46.34 -59.63
CA SER A 316 -7.11 44.94 -59.17
C SER A 316 -6.90 44.71 -57.67
N GLU A 317 -7.45 43.69 -57.01
CA GLU A 317 -8.55 42.74 -57.21
C GLU A 317 -8.71 41.99 -55.87
N ILE A 318 -9.90 41.44 -55.63
CA ILE A 318 -10.43 40.93 -54.36
C ILE A 318 -9.85 39.55 -54.02
N THR A 319 -9.62 39.24 -52.73
CA THR A 319 -9.85 37.87 -52.22
C THR A 319 -10.26 37.88 -50.75
N GLU A 320 -11.46 37.37 -50.49
CA GLU A 320 -12.10 37.16 -49.19
C GLU A 320 -11.95 35.67 -48.82
N VAL A 321 -11.50 35.36 -47.60
CA VAL A 321 -11.47 33.98 -47.08
C VAL A 321 -12.17 33.95 -45.73
N VAL A 322 -13.35 33.36 -45.73
CA VAL A 322 -14.14 32.95 -44.56
C VAL A 322 -13.66 31.57 -44.11
N ALA A 323 -13.38 31.41 -42.81
CA ALA A 323 -13.17 30.10 -42.21
C ALA A 323 -14.05 29.96 -40.95
N THR A 324 -14.95 28.98 -41.00
CA THR A 324 -15.69 28.37 -39.88
C THR A 324 -15.27 26.90 -39.81
N VAL A 325 -15.72 26.15 -38.79
CA VAL A 325 -15.49 24.70 -38.47
C VAL A 325 -14.45 24.53 -37.36
N GLY A 326 -14.64 23.73 -36.32
CA GLY A 326 -15.71 22.80 -35.96
C GLY A 326 -15.34 22.10 -34.64
N ASN A 327 -16.35 21.60 -33.95
CA ASN A 327 -16.31 21.01 -32.60
C ASN A 327 -16.14 19.48 -32.69
N PRO A 328 -15.32 18.78 -31.86
CA PRO A 328 -15.37 17.33 -31.76
C PRO A 328 -15.97 16.84 -30.43
N ARG A 329 -16.86 15.85 -30.57
CA ARG A 329 -17.57 15.09 -29.52
C ARG A 329 -16.72 13.97 -28.90
N GLU A 330 -17.16 13.57 -27.70
CA GLU A 330 -16.80 12.42 -26.86
C GLU A 330 -16.66 11.05 -27.57
N PRO A 331 -15.89 10.12 -26.98
CA PRO A 331 -15.97 8.70 -27.28
C PRO A 331 -16.82 7.89 -26.28
N GLU A 332 -17.66 7.02 -26.83
CA GLU A 332 -18.47 5.98 -26.19
C GLU A 332 -17.60 4.74 -25.86
N ILE A 333 -17.70 4.23 -24.62
CA ILE A 333 -17.01 3.01 -24.16
C ILE A 333 -18.00 1.85 -24.21
N ARG A 334 -17.64 0.75 -24.88
CA ARG A 334 -18.33 -0.56 -24.79
C ARG A 334 -17.35 -1.63 -24.30
N VAL A 335 -17.72 -2.33 -23.24
CA VAL A 335 -17.03 -3.52 -22.72
C VAL A 335 -17.94 -4.72 -22.93
N ASN A 336 -17.46 -5.74 -23.66
CA ASN A 336 -18.11 -7.03 -23.78
C ASN A 336 -17.43 -8.04 -22.85
N SER A 337 -18.16 -8.65 -21.92
CA SER A 337 -17.66 -9.79 -21.13
C SER A 337 -17.95 -11.12 -21.84
N ILE A 338 -16.95 -11.99 -21.91
CA ILE A 338 -17.07 -13.39 -22.35
C ILE A 338 -17.16 -14.26 -21.09
N ALA A 339 -18.17 -15.12 -21.01
CA ALA A 339 -18.32 -16.12 -19.97
C ALA A 339 -17.58 -17.41 -20.37
N GLU A 340 -16.68 -17.89 -19.53
CA GLU A 340 -16.02 -19.20 -19.67
C GLU A 340 -16.71 -20.23 -18.79
N VAL A 341 -17.07 -21.36 -19.42
CA VAL A 341 -17.74 -22.51 -18.82
C VAL A 341 -16.66 -23.52 -18.42
N SER A 342 -16.49 -23.75 -17.12
CA SER A 342 -15.63 -24.82 -16.60
C SER A 342 -16.39 -26.16 -16.58
N ARG A 343 -15.82 -27.17 -17.23
CA ARG A 343 -16.20 -28.59 -17.11
C ARG A 343 -15.45 -29.22 -15.94
N ALA A 344 -16.17 -29.96 -15.11
CA ALA A 344 -15.62 -30.81 -14.06
C ALA A 344 -14.94 -32.06 -14.65
N VAL A 345 -13.87 -32.50 -14.01
CA VAL A 345 -13.32 -33.87 -14.04
C VAL A 345 -13.54 -34.47 -12.68
#